data_AF-A0A7W0NIX0-F1
#
_entry.id   AF-A0A7W0NIX0-F1
#
_cell.length_a   1.000
_cell.length_b   1.000
_cell.length_c   1.000
_cell.angle_alpha   90.00
_cell.angle_beta   90.00
_cell.angle_gamma   90.00
#
_symmetry.space_group_name_H-M   'P 1'
#
loop_
_entity.id
_entity.type
_entity.pdbx_description
1 polymer ?
#
loop_
_entity_poly.entity_id
_entity_poly.type
_entity_poly.pdbx_seq_one_letter_code
_entity_poly.pdbx_strand_id
1 'polypeptide(L)'
;MTTKDLPAVAPLIDISTIFHGQDTPTPSPENMLVGLVTHTGLSILFGIGFALLLTAVPTLRRLPLLVVAGIAYGLLLYIVNFQILGRTLFPWFTNPMGPNQGFEIFIHAVYGLMLVPFFLAPWRRIGLRA
;
A
#
# COMPACT_ATOMS: atom_id res chain seq x y z
N MET A 1 9.76 14.43 -18.19
CA MET A 1 9.52 13.02 -17.84
C MET A 1 8.30 12.99 -16.95
N THR A 2 7.29 12.19 -17.26
CA THR A 2 6.07 12.11 -16.44
C THR A 2 6.15 10.95 -15.46
N THR A 3 5.40 10.97 -14.36
CA THR A 3 5.39 9.86 -13.41
C THR A 3 4.92 8.55 -14.06
N LYS A 4 4.07 8.64 -15.09
CA LYS A 4 3.64 7.49 -15.92
C LYS A 4 4.79 6.73 -16.58
N ASP A 5 5.88 7.41 -16.93
CA ASP A 5 7.07 6.80 -17.55
C ASP A 5 7.95 6.06 -16.53
N LEU A 6 7.66 6.21 -15.23
CA LEU A 6 8.45 5.71 -14.11
C LEU A 6 7.54 4.99 -13.07
N PRO A 7 6.80 3.94 -13.46
CA PRO A 7 5.72 3.37 -12.64
C PRO A 7 6.18 2.88 -11.26
N ALA A 8 7.44 2.43 -11.11
CA ALA A 8 7.96 1.96 -9.84
C ALA A 8 8.23 3.08 -8.81
N VAL A 9 8.50 4.31 -9.27
CA VAL A 9 8.80 5.45 -8.39
C VAL A 9 7.72 6.53 -8.43
N ALA A 10 6.75 6.42 -9.34
CA ALA A 10 5.59 7.29 -9.42
C ALA A 10 4.90 7.49 -8.07
N PRO A 11 4.58 6.44 -7.29
CA PRO A 11 3.92 6.61 -6.00
C PRO A 11 4.73 7.46 -5.02
N LEU A 12 6.07 7.37 -5.07
CA LEU A 12 6.95 8.14 -4.17
C LEU A 12 6.87 9.63 -4.52
N ILE A 13 6.93 9.95 -5.81
CA ILE A 13 6.86 11.33 -6.30
C ILE A 13 5.45 11.89 -6.01
N ASP A 14 4.40 11.14 -6.30
CA ASP A 14 3.00 11.57 -6.08
C ASP A 14 2.70 11.82 -4.60
N ILE A 15 3.15 10.94 -3.69
CA ILE A 15 2.94 11.12 -2.24
C ILE A 15 3.74 12.30 -1.70
N SER A 16 4.98 12.49 -2.16
CA SER A 16 5.81 13.63 -1.71
C SER A 16 5.20 15.00 -2.06
N THR A 17 4.44 15.06 -3.16
CA THR A 17 3.74 16.26 -3.65
C THR A 17 2.78 16.81 -2.60
N ILE A 18 2.16 15.92 -1.80
CA ILE A 18 1.24 16.26 -0.71
C ILE A 18 1.94 17.11 0.36
N PHE A 19 3.20 16.80 0.69
CA PHE A 19 3.93 17.46 1.78
C PHE A 19 4.60 18.75 1.37
N HIS A 20 4.91 18.90 0.08
CA HIS A 20 5.58 20.10 -0.44
C HIS A 20 4.61 21.15 -0.97
N GLY A 21 3.28 20.92 -0.87
CA GLY A 21 2.27 21.86 -1.35
C GLY A 21 2.39 22.16 -2.84
N GLN A 22 2.97 21.22 -3.61
CA GLN A 22 3.18 21.37 -5.04
C GLN A 22 1.87 21.05 -5.77
N ASP A 23 1.54 21.82 -6.80
CA ASP A 23 0.33 21.58 -7.61
C ASP A 23 0.47 20.33 -8.50
N THR A 24 1.71 19.93 -8.80
CA THR A 24 1.99 18.77 -9.65
C THR A 24 3.19 17.94 -9.18
N PRO A 25 3.17 16.61 -9.43
CA PRO A 25 4.30 15.73 -9.12
C PRO A 25 5.58 16.13 -9.84
N THR A 26 6.61 16.47 -9.07
CA THR A 26 7.91 16.92 -9.59
C THR A 26 9.01 15.90 -9.27
N PRO A 27 9.65 15.27 -10.25
CA PRO A 27 10.75 14.34 -9.97
C PRO A 27 11.99 15.07 -9.41
N SER A 28 12.37 14.78 -8.17
CA SER A 28 13.64 15.23 -7.55
C SER A 28 14.14 14.21 -6.52
N PRO A 29 15.45 14.15 -6.22
CA PRO A 29 15.97 13.24 -5.20
C PRO A 29 15.32 13.44 -3.82
N GLU A 30 15.02 14.70 -3.48
CA GLU A 30 14.33 15.06 -2.24
C GLU A 30 12.90 14.50 -2.20
N ASN A 31 12.12 14.71 -3.26
CA ASN A 31 10.77 14.18 -3.40
C ASN A 31 10.76 12.65 -3.35
N MET A 32 11.73 11.99 -3.99
CA MET A 32 11.88 10.53 -3.90
C MET A 32 12.17 10.05 -2.48
N LEU A 33 13.00 10.76 -1.71
CA LEU A 33 13.32 10.41 -0.34
C LEU A 33 12.11 10.59 0.59
N VAL A 34 11.44 11.74 0.52
CA VAL A 34 10.21 12.02 1.30
C VAL A 34 9.12 11.01 0.97
N GLY A 35 8.94 10.73 -0.32
CA GLY A 35 8.03 9.71 -0.83
C GLY A 35 8.34 8.32 -0.29
N LEU A 36 9.61 7.90 -0.32
CA LEU A 36 10.05 6.61 0.18
C LEU A 36 9.77 6.45 1.68
N VAL A 37 10.18 7.42 2.50
CA VAL A 37 9.95 7.39 3.95
C VAL A 37 8.46 7.31 4.25
N THR A 38 7.66 8.14 3.58
CA THR A 38 6.20 8.14 3.77
C THR A 38 5.58 6.82 3.35
N HIS A 39 5.93 6.31 2.17
CA HIS A 39 5.37 5.08 1.62
C HIS A 39 5.72 3.87 2.49
N THR A 40 6.97 3.79 2.98
CA THR A 40 7.38 2.74 3.93
C THR A 40 6.63 2.86 5.25
N GLY A 41 6.49 4.07 5.81
CA GLY A 41 5.73 4.31 7.03
C GLY A 41 4.26 3.88 6.91
N LEU A 42 3.58 4.29 5.84
CA LEU A 42 2.21 3.87 5.54
C LEU A 42 2.10 2.36 5.37
N SER A 43 3.05 1.73 4.68
CA SER A 43 3.08 0.26 4.51
C SER A 43 3.16 -0.47 5.85
N ILE A 44 3.99 0.01 6.78
CA ILE A 44 4.07 -0.55 8.14
C ILE A 44 2.73 -0.40 8.86
N LEU A 45 2.14 0.80 8.82
CA LEU A 45 0.85 1.07 9.48
C LEU A 45 -0.29 0.23 8.91
N PHE A 46 -0.34 0.04 7.59
CA PHE A 46 -1.32 -0.84 6.95
C PHE A 46 -1.07 -2.31 7.29
N GLY A 47 0.18 -2.76 7.37
CA GLY A 47 0.51 -4.10 7.87
C GLY A 47 0.02 -4.33 9.31
N ILE A 48 0.21 -3.34 10.19
CA ILE A 48 -0.34 -3.34 11.56
C ILE A 48 -1.87 -3.38 11.53
N GLY A 49 -2.51 -2.58 10.67
CA GLY A 49 -3.96 -2.59 10.50
C GLY A 49 -4.51 -3.96 10.09
N PHE A 50 -3.82 -4.65 9.17
CA PHE A 50 -4.16 -6.02 8.81
C PHE A 50 -3.97 -7.01 9.96
N ALA A 51 -2.90 -6.87 10.76
CA ALA A 51 -2.69 -7.68 11.96
C ALA A 51 -3.82 -7.49 13.01
N LEU A 52 -4.27 -6.25 13.19
CA LEU A 52 -5.41 -5.90 14.05
C LEU A 52 -6.72 -6.50 13.51
N LEU A 53 -6.95 -6.45 12.20
CA LEU A 53 -8.09 -7.11 11.56
C LEU A 53 -8.11 -8.61 11.84
N LEU A 54 -6.98 -9.30 11.69
CA LEU A 54 -6.88 -10.74 11.99
C LEU A 54 -7.03 -11.06 13.49
N THR A 55 -6.77 -10.07 14.35
CA THR A 55 -7.02 -10.18 15.80
C THR A 55 -8.50 -10.04 16.11
N ALA A 56 -9.19 -9.10 15.47
CA ALA A 56 -10.62 -8.89 15.62
C ALA A 56 -11.46 -10.01 14.97
N VAL A 57 -10.96 -10.62 13.88
CA VAL A 57 -11.66 -11.66 13.12
C VAL A 57 -10.77 -12.90 12.96
N PRO A 58 -10.60 -13.72 14.02
CA PRO A 58 -9.66 -14.84 14.01
C PRO A 58 -9.93 -15.92 12.96
N THR A 59 -11.18 -16.03 12.49
CA THR A 59 -11.57 -16.99 11.44
C THR A 59 -10.84 -16.76 10.12
N LEU A 60 -10.41 -15.51 9.84
CA LEU A 60 -9.64 -15.16 8.65
C LEU A 60 -8.23 -15.77 8.64
N ARG A 61 -7.71 -16.28 9.77
CA ARG A 61 -6.36 -16.87 9.84
C ARG A 61 -6.25 -18.25 9.17
N ARG A 62 -7.36 -18.85 8.72
CA ARG A 62 -7.31 -20.10 7.94
C ARG A 62 -6.72 -19.81 6.57
N LEU A 63 -5.74 -20.60 6.12
CA LEU A 63 -4.92 -20.29 4.94
C LEU A 63 -5.70 -19.77 3.71
N PRO A 64 -6.78 -20.43 3.23
CA PRO A 64 -7.54 -19.90 2.09
C PRO A 64 -8.18 -18.53 2.37
N LEU A 65 -8.74 -18.36 3.56
CA LEU A 65 -9.35 -17.08 3.99
C LEU A 65 -8.30 -16.00 4.22
N LEU A 66 -7.12 -16.38 4.69
CA LEU A 66 -6.01 -15.45 4.93
C LEU A 66 -5.49 -14.88 3.62
N VAL A 67 -5.34 -15.73 2.59
CA VAL A 67 -4.95 -15.31 1.24
C VAL A 67 -5.98 -14.37 0.64
N VAL A 68 -7.26 -14.74 0.70
CA VAL A 68 -8.36 -13.91 0.20
C VAL A 68 -8.43 -12.58 0.96
N ALA A 69 -8.33 -12.61 2.29
CA ALA A 69 -8.34 -11.42 3.14
C ALA A 69 -7.16 -10.50 2.84
N GLY A 70 -5.95 -11.05 2.63
CA GLY A 70 -4.77 -10.27 2.27
C GLY A 70 -4.96 -9.54 0.94
N ILE A 71 -5.35 -10.25 -0.11
CA ILE A 71 -5.62 -9.66 -1.43
C ILE A 71 -6.73 -8.60 -1.34
N ALA A 72 -7.85 -8.93 -0.70
CA ALA A 72 -8.97 -8.01 -0.53
C ALA A 72 -8.58 -6.75 0.25
N TYR A 73 -7.76 -6.90 1.29
CA TYR A 73 -7.24 -5.78 2.06
C TYR A 73 -6.35 -4.87 1.20
N GLY A 74 -5.43 -5.43 0.41
CA GLY A 74 -4.62 -4.68 -0.54
C GLY A 74 -5.47 -3.91 -1.56
N LEU A 75 -6.47 -4.57 -2.15
CA LEU A 75 -7.39 -3.93 -3.10
C LEU A 75 -8.24 -2.83 -2.46
N LEU A 76 -8.63 -3.00 -1.19
CA LEU A 76 -9.33 -1.95 -0.45
C LEU A 76 -8.44 -0.72 -0.24
N LEU A 77 -7.14 -0.91 0.04
CA LEU A 77 -6.19 0.18 0.11
C LEU A 77 -6.05 0.90 -1.24
N TYR A 78 -6.01 0.17 -2.36
CA TYR A 78 -6.03 0.79 -3.69
C TYR A 78 -7.27 1.68 -3.89
N ILE A 79 -8.45 1.16 -3.56
CA ILE A 79 -9.71 1.92 -3.68
C ILE A 79 -9.64 3.19 -2.84
N VAL A 80 -9.27 3.06 -1.56
CA VAL A 80 -9.21 4.21 -0.64
C VAL A 80 -8.16 5.22 -1.07
N ASN A 81 -6.92 4.78 -1.32
CA ASN A 81 -5.80 5.67 -1.61
C ASN A 81 -5.90 6.33 -2.99
N PHE A 82 -6.26 5.56 -4.03
CA PHE A 82 -6.21 6.06 -5.40
C PHE A 82 -7.58 6.53 -5.90
N GLN A 83 -8.64 5.75 -5.66
CA GLN A 83 -9.95 6.05 -6.24
C GLN A 83 -10.73 7.07 -5.41
N ILE A 84 -10.58 7.03 -4.08
CA ILE A 84 -11.22 7.98 -3.18
C ILE A 84 -10.28 9.16 -2.95
N LEU A 85 -9.23 9.00 -2.13
CA LEU A 85 -8.36 10.11 -1.73
C LEU A 85 -7.65 10.76 -2.93
N GLY A 86 -6.99 9.96 -3.76
CA GLY A 86 -6.31 10.38 -4.99
C GLY A 86 -7.19 11.27 -5.86
N ARG A 87 -8.30 10.72 -6.38
CA ARG A 87 -9.16 11.44 -7.33
C ARG A 87 -9.96 12.59 -6.72
N THR A 88 -10.22 12.59 -5.42
CA THR A 88 -11.03 13.65 -4.78
C THR A 88 -10.19 14.81 -4.27
N LEU A 89 -8.96 14.56 -3.82
CA LEU A 89 -8.11 15.58 -3.20
C LEU A 89 -7.00 16.07 -4.13
N PHE A 90 -6.62 15.27 -5.13
CA PHE A 90 -5.42 15.50 -5.92
C PHE A 90 -5.71 15.43 -7.43
N PRO A 91 -5.87 16.59 -8.11
CA PRO A 91 -6.31 16.65 -9.51
C PRO A 91 -5.47 15.80 -10.48
N TRP A 92 -4.17 15.63 -10.22
CA TRP A 92 -3.27 14.84 -11.10
C TRP A 92 -3.61 13.35 -11.16
N PHE A 93 -4.35 12.79 -10.20
CA PHE A 93 -4.84 11.40 -10.27
C PHE A 93 -5.89 11.15 -11.35
N THR A 94 -6.53 12.22 -11.85
CA THR A 94 -7.50 12.15 -12.95
C THR A 94 -6.88 12.50 -14.30
N ASN A 95 -5.62 12.93 -14.33
CA ASN A 95 -4.89 13.24 -15.55
C ASN A 95 -4.57 11.95 -16.33
N PRO A 96 -4.78 11.88 -17.67
CA PRO A 96 -4.36 10.75 -18.49
C PRO A 96 -2.86 10.39 -18.40
N MET A 97 -2.03 11.36 -18.02
CA MET A 97 -0.58 11.23 -17.77
C MET A 97 -0.25 11.01 -16.28
N GLY A 98 -1.27 10.82 -15.44
CA GLY A 98 -1.13 10.47 -14.04
C GLY A 98 -0.76 9.00 -13.81
N PRO A 99 -0.92 8.48 -12.57
CA PRO A 99 -0.43 7.17 -12.17
C PRO A 99 -1.02 6.03 -13.01
N ASN A 100 -0.20 5.03 -13.33
CA ASN A 100 -0.64 3.86 -14.09
C ASN A 100 -1.57 2.98 -13.24
N GLN A 101 -2.88 3.23 -13.32
CA GLN A 101 -3.89 2.56 -12.50
C GLN A 101 -3.85 1.02 -12.59
N GLY A 102 -3.49 0.47 -13.75
CA GLY A 102 -3.34 -0.98 -13.93
C GLY A 102 -2.17 -1.56 -13.15
N PHE A 103 -1.06 -0.83 -13.08
CA PHE A 103 0.07 -1.19 -12.22
C PHE A 103 -0.29 -1.02 -10.74
N GLU A 104 -0.98 0.06 -10.37
CA GLU A 104 -1.36 0.35 -8.99
C GLU A 104 -2.28 -0.73 -8.41
N ILE A 105 -3.35 -1.12 -9.11
CA ILE A 105 -4.24 -2.19 -8.63
C ILE A 105 -3.49 -3.52 -8.47
N PHE A 106 -2.60 -3.84 -9.41
CA PHE A 106 -1.80 -5.06 -9.38
C PHE A 106 -0.86 -5.07 -8.18
N ILE A 107 -0.08 -4.00 -7.98
CA ILE A 107 0.92 -3.97 -6.90
C ILE A 107 0.28 -3.94 -5.52
N HIS A 108 -0.92 -3.36 -5.37
CA HIS A 108 -1.68 -3.40 -4.12
C HIS A 108 -2.20 -4.80 -3.80
N ALA A 109 -2.66 -5.56 -4.80
CA ALA A 109 -3.01 -6.97 -4.62
C ALA A 109 -1.78 -7.80 -4.20
N VAL A 110 -0.63 -7.56 -4.83
CA VAL A 110 0.65 -8.20 -4.47
C VAL A 110 1.06 -7.84 -3.05
N TYR A 111 0.98 -6.57 -2.65
CA TYR A 111 1.25 -6.13 -1.29
C TYR A 111 0.38 -6.90 -0.27
N GLY A 112 -0.93 -6.98 -0.52
CA GLY A 112 -1.84 -7.74 0.33
C GLY A 112 -1.48 -9.23 0.45
N LEU A 113 -1.08 -9.85 -0.67
CA LEU A 113 -0.59 -11.23 -0.68
C LEU A 113 0.74 -11.39 0.10
N MET A 114 1.64 -10.41 0.03
CA MET A 114 2.92 -10.42 0.75
C MET A 114 2.75 -10.37 2.27
N LEU A 115 1.59 -9.96 2.79
CA LEU A 115 1.29 -10.01 4.23
C LEU A 115 1.06 -11.44 4.73
N VAL A 116 0.60 -12.35 3.87
CA VAL A 116 0.17 -13.71 4.27
C VAL A 116 1.25 -14.49 5.02
N PRO A 117 2.52 -14.59 4.56
CA PRO A 117 3.55 -15.40 5.21
C PRO A 117 3.82 -15.01 6.67
N PHE A 118 3.64 -13.74 7.03
CA PHE A 118 3.82 -13.25 8.41
C PHE A 118 2.83 -13.86 9.41
N PHE A 119 1.74 -14.48 8.93
CA PHE A 119 0.70 -15.10 9.75
C PHE A 119 0.61 -16.62 9.58
N LEU A 120 1.53 -17.24 8.82
CA LEU A 120 1.60 -18.69 8.66
C LEU A 120 2.41 -19.40 9.76
N ALA A 121 3.12 -18.65 10.60
CA ALA A 121 4.00 -19.22 11.61
C ALA A 121 3.23 -19.81 12.81
N PRO A 122 3.53 -21.06 13.24
CA PRO A 122 3.04 -21.60 14.49
C PRO A 122 3.87 -21.04 15.66
N TRP A 123 3.58 -19.81 16.10
CA TRP A 123 4.21 -19.21 17.30
C TRP A 123 3.95 -20.03 18.60
N ARG A 124 3.13 -21.09 18.54
CA ARG A 124 2.77 -21.97 19.66
C ARG A 124 3.81 -23.05 20.01
N ARG A 125 4.96 -23.16 19.32
CA ARG A 125 5.94 -24.24 19.57
C ARG A 125 7.25 -23.84 20.28
N ILE A 126 7.43 -22.57 20.69
CA ILE A 126 8.71 -22.09 21.25
C ILE A 126 8.59 -21.68 22.74
N GLY A 127 7.56 -22.07 23.49
CA GLY A 127 7.41 -21.54 24.86
C GLY A 127 6.53 -22.28 25.87
N LEU A 128 6.21 -23.56 25.70
CA LEU A 128 5.52 -24.34 26.74
C LEU A 128 6.26 -25.63 27.03
N ARG A 129 7.49 -25.49 27.51
CA ARG A 129 8.22 -26.48 28.32
C ARG A 129 9.17 -25.71 29.26
N ALA A 130 8.59 -25.06 30.25
CA ALA A 130 9.27 -24.65 31.48
C ALA A 130 8.35 -25.04 32.64
#